data_AF-A0A2E1DQB5-F1
#
_entry.id   AF-A0A2E1DQB5-F1
#
_cell.length_a   1.000
_cell.length_b   1.000
_cell.length_c   1.000
_cell.angle_alpha   90.00
_cell.angle_beta   90.00
_cell.angle_gamma   90.00
#
_symmetry.space_group_name_H-M   'P 1'
#
loop_
_entity.id
_entity.type
_entity.pdbx_description
1 polymer ?
#
loop_
_entity_poly.entity_id
_entity_poly.type
_entity_poly.pdbx_seq_one_letter_code
_entity_poly.pdbx_strand_id
1 'polypeptide(L)' 'MILESTEEIRRLVLSERNKAVSDREWRHRVRGYGYAIRDDAEGLFVTSILRGGALCRLN' A
#
# COMPACT_ATOMS: atom_id res chain seq x y z
N MET A 1 -1.14 -14.41 4.17
CA MET A 1 0.31 -14.16 4.24
C MET A 1 0.48 -12.82 4.94
N ILE A 2 1.03 -12.83 6.16
CA ILE A 2 1.36 -11.60 6.89
C ILE A 2 2.81 -11.29 6.49
N LEU A 3 3.05 -10.17 5.80
CA LEU A 3 4.40 -9.70 5.53
C LEU A 3 5.02 -9.18 6.82
N GLU A 4 6.28 -9.53 7.10
CA GLU A 4 6.91 -9.24 8.39
C GLU A 4 7.62 -7.89 8.42
N SER A 5 8.07 -7.38 7.27
CA SER A 5 8.80 -6.11 7.18
C SER A 5 8.10 -5.04 6.33
N THR A 6 8.34 -3.77 6.68
CA THR A 6 7.84 -2.60 5.92
C THR A 6 8.36 -2.54 4.48
N GLU A 7 9.54 -3.10 4.23
CA GLU A 7 10.17 -3.18 2.90
C GLU A 7 9.48 -4.20 2.00
N GLU A 8 9.12 -5.36 2.52
CA GLU A 8 8.32 -6.34 1.77
C GLU A 8 6.94 -5.80 1.44
N ILE A 9 6.31 -5.08 2.38
CA ILE A 9 5.03 -4.39 2.16
C ILE A 9 5.18 -3.35 1.06
N ARG A 10 6.24 -2.54 1.10
CA ARG A 10 6.52 -1.55 0.06
C ARG A 10 6.71 -2.19 -1.31
N ARG A 11 7.51 -3.27 -1.41
CA ARG A 11 7.72 -4.00 -2.67
C ARG A 11 6.44 -4.62 -3.21
N LEU A 12 5.62 -5.23 -2.36
CA LEU A 12 4.32 -5.76 -2.75
C LEU A 12 3.44 -4.63 -3.32
N VAL A 13 3.30 -3.52 -2.57
CA VAL A 13 2.46 -2.40 -2.98
C VAL A 13 2.91 -1.78 -4.31
N LEU A 14 4.22 -1.60 -4.51
CA LEU A 14 4.78 -1.07 -5.76
C LEU A 14 4.69 -2.08 -6.92
N SER A 15 4.86 -3.38 -6.66
CA SER A 15 4.59 -4.42 -7.67
C SER A 15 3.14 -4.38 -8.13
N GLU A 16 2.22 -4.19 -7.19
CA GLU A 16 0.80 -4.10 -7.50
C GLU A 16 0.44 -2.80 -8.24
N ARG A 17 1.21 -1.73 -8.04
CA ARG A 17 1.10 -0.48 -8.81
C ARG A 17 1.46 -0.70 -10.28
N ASN A 18 2.56 -1.40 -10.54
CA ASN A 18 3.04 -1.63 -11.91
C ASN A 18 2.10 -2.51 -12.76
N LYS A 19 1.24 -3.31 -12.12
CA LYS A 19 0.26 -4.17 -12.80
C LYS A 19 -1.09 -3.48 -13.03
N ALA A 20 -1.38 -2.42 -12.29
CA ALA A 20 -2.69 -1.77 -12.31
C ALA A 20 -2.76 -0.72 -13.43
N VAL A 21 -3.89 -0.65 -14.13
CA VAL A 21 -4.13 0.33 -15.19
C VAL A 21 -4.64 1.68 -14.64
N SER A 22 -4.96 1.75 -13.35
CA SER A 22 -5.37 2.99 -12.69
C SER A 22 -5.09 2.99 -11.19
N ASP A 23 -5.06 4.19 -10.59
CA ASP A 23 -4.93 4.35 -9.13
C ASP A 23 -6.09 3.73 -8.36
N ARG A 24 -7.29 3.74 -8.95
CA ARG A 24 -8.48 3.12 -8.36
C ARG A 24 -8.31 1.61 -8.29
N GLU A 25 -7.88 1.00 -9.39
CA GLU A 25 -7.61 -0.44 -9.44
C GLU A 25 -6.47 -0.82 -8.50
N TRP A 26 -5.36 -0.08 -8.52
CA TRP A 26 -4.23 -0.32 -7.62
C TRP A 26 -4.67 -0.31 -6.15
N ARG A 27 -5.40 0.74 -5.72
CA ARG A 27 -5.94 0.82 -4.36
C ARG A 27 -6.92 -0.32 -4.03
N HIS A 28 -7.69 -0.78 -5.00
CA HIS A 28 -8.57 -1.95 -4.82
C HIS A 28 -7.76 -3.25 -4.63
N ARG A 29 -6.72 -3.48 -5.46
CA ARG A 29 -5.84 -4.65 -5.36
C ARG A 29 -5.12 -4.69 -4.01
N VAL A 30 -4.54 -3.57 -3.58
CA VAL A 30 -3.81 -3.46 -2.31
C VAL A 30 -4.71 -3.66 -1.08
N ARG A 31 -5.99 -3.27 -1.15
CA ARG A 31 -7.00 -3.58 -0.12
C ARG A 31 -7.21 -5.07 0.10
N GLY A 32 -7.08 -5.90 -0.95
CA GLY A 32 -7.15 -7.35 -0.85
C GLY A 32 -6.06 -7.96 0.05
N TYR A 33 -4.97 -7.23 0.26
CA TYR A 33 -3.87 -7.61 1.17
C TYR A 33 -3.99 -6.98 2.57
N GLY A 34 -5.07 -6.25 2.85
CA GLY A 34 -5.29 -5.59 4.15
C GLY A 34 -4.58 -4.23 4.29
N TYR A 35 -4.10 -3.65 3.19
CA TYR A 35 -3.43 -2.35 3.16
C TYR A 35 -4.25 -1.30 2.43
N ALA A 36 -4.08 -0.03 2.80
CA ALA A 36 -4.64 1.10 2.09
C ALA A 36 -3.54 2.08 1.70
N ILE A 37 -3.76 2.84 0.62
CA ILE A 37 -2.90 3.93 0.21
C ILE A 37 -3.55 5.23 0.67
N ARG A 38 -2.81 6.01 1.46
CA ARG A 38 -3.16 7.38 1.81
C ARG A 38 -2.25 8.33 1.05
N ASP A 39 -2.86 9.40 0.58
CA ASP A 39 -2.19 10.52 -0.06
C ASP A 39 -2.34 11.72 0.88
N ASP A 40 -1.23 12.30 1.30
CA ASP A 40 -1.19 13.51 2.10
C ASP A 40 -0.15 14.50 1.55
N ALA A 41 0.05 15.64 2.21
CA ALA A 41 0.99 16.66 1.75
C ALA A 41 2.46 16.16 1.69
N GLU A 42 2.80 15.13 2.46
CA GLU A 42 4.09 14.44 2.43
C GLU A 42 4.10 13.33 1.37
N GLY A 43 2.98 13.01 0.72
CA GLY A 43 2.89 12.08 -0.40
C GLY A 43 2.24 10.75 -0.01
N LEU A 44 2.70 9.67 -0.64
CA LEU A 44 1.99 8.40 -0.59
C LEU A 44 2.47 7.50 0.54
N PHE A 45 1.54 7.07 1.39
CA PHE A 45 1.78 6.17 2.52
C PHE A 45 0.93 4.90 2.41
N VAL A 46 1.53 3.78 2.80
CA VAL A 46 0.82 2.52 3.05
C VAL A 46 0.36 2.49 4.49
N THR A 47 -0.91 2.18 4.71
CA THR A 47 -1.49 2.03 6.05
C THR A 47 -2.14 0.66 6.22
N SER A 48 -2.15 0.13 7.44
CA SER A 48 -2.95 -1.06 7.75
C SER A 48 -4.44 -0.70 7.79
N ILE A 49 -5.30 -1.46 7.11
CA ILE A 49 -6.75 -1.30 7.24
C ILE A 49 -7.22 -1.74 8.62
N LEU A 50 -6.68 -2.84 9.13
CA LEU A 50 -7.09 -3.42 10.41
C LEU A 50 -6.61 -2.59 11.61
N ARG A 51 -5.42 -1.99 11.51
CA ARG A 51 -4.78 -1.26 12.63
C ARG A 51 -4.77 0.26 12.47
N GLY A 52 -5.14 0.79 11.31
CA GLY A 52 -5.23 2.23 11.02
C GLY A 52 -3.90 3.00 10.94
N GLY A 53 -2.79 2.42 11.40
CA GLY A 53 -1.46 3.05 11.43
C GLY A 53 -0.74 3.08 10.08
N ALA A 54 0.06 4.13 9.88
CA ALA A 54 1.01 4.21 8.76
C ALA A 54 2.14 3.19 8.94
N LEU A 55 2.49 2.51 7.85
CA LEU A 55 3.48 1.44 7.81
C LEU A 55 4.76 1.91 7.12
N CYS A 56 4.63 2.48 5.90
CA CYS A 56 5.76 3.00 5.14
C CYS A 56 5.32 4.03 4.09
N ARG A 57 6.25 4.89 3.68
CA ARG A 57 6.09 5.84 2.56
C ARG A 57 6.48 5.15 1.24
N LEU A 58 5.95 5.62 0.10
CA LEU A 58 6.14 5.02 -1.23
C LEU A 58 7.03 5.80 -2.21
N ASN A 59 7.45 7.01 -1.83
CA ASN A 59 8.40 7.83 -2.59
C ASN A 59 9.84 7.34 -2.48
#